data_AF-A0A6A5TAW9-F1
#
_entry.id   AF-A0A6A5TAW9-F1
#
_cell.length_a   1.000
_cell.length_b   1.000
_cell.length_c   1.000
_cell.angle_alpha   90.00
_cell.angle_beta   90.00
_cell.angle_gamma   90.00
#
_symmetry.space_group_name_H-M   'P 1'
#
loop_
_entity.id
_entity.type
_entity.pdbx_description
1 polymer ?
#
loop_
_entity_poly.entity_id
_entity_poly.type
_entity_poly.pdbx_seq_one_letter_code
_entity_poly.pdbx_strand_id
1 'polypeptide(L)'
;MSKTIRRDMYSLRELGYPAKLVEPPDPDPLAAPRYACIYWIDHLSDLSLASAAASSVNLRDGGAVYEFLREKYLYWLEALSLCKSLSKGIVLIAKLKALVDVMLYPTRLFLCYAC
;
A
#
# COMPACT_ATOMS: atom_id res chain seq x y z
N MET A 1 6.10 0.08 9.47
CA MET A 1 5.67 1.15 8.54
C MET A 1 4.78 2.19 9.21
N SER A 2 3.71 1.80 9.93
CA SER A 2 2.73 2.76 10.51
C SER A 2 3.31 3.81 11.47
N LYS A 3 4.35 3.45 12.25
CA LYS A 3 5.06 4.37 13.15
C LYS A 3 6.07 5.28 12.45
N THR A 4 6.49 4.93 11.23
CA THR A 4 7.56 5.61 10.50
C THR A 4 7.02 6.64 9.53
N ILE A 5 5.93 6.32 8.82
CA ILE A 5 5.30 7.25 7.89
C ILE A 5 4.47 8.28 8.66
N ARG A 6 4.74 9.56 8.38
CA ARG A 6 4.04 10.72 8.90
C ARG A 6 3.70 11.68 7.77
N ARG A 7 2.79 12.62 8.03
CA ARG A 7 2.51 13.74 7.14
C ARG A 7 3.79 14.55 6.91
N ASP A 8 3.98 15.03 5.68
CA ASP A 8 5.07 15.93 5.31
C ASP A 8 6.45 15.33 5.58
N MET A 9 6.71 14.18 4.95
CA MET A 9 7.91 13.36 5.19
C MET A 9 9.20 14.14 4.97
N TYR A 10 9.24 14.98 3.94
CA TYR A 10 10.41 15.82 3.60
C TYR A 10 10.27 17.27 4.06
N SER A 11 9.26 17.58 4.89
CA SER A 11 9.05 18.94 5.45
C SER A 11 8.97 20.03 4.35
N LEU A 12 8.30 19.71 3.24
CA LEU A 12 8.14 20.60 2.08
C LEU A 12 7.24 21.79 2.38
N ARG A 13 6.39 21.69 3.42
CA ARG A 13 5.43 22.71 3.89
C ARG A 13 4.34 23.10 2.87
N GLU A 14 4.60 22.98 1.58
CA GLU A 14 3.66 23.26 0.49
C GLU A 14 2.98 21.98 -0.03
N LEU A 15 1.66 22.04 -0.20
CA LEU A 15 0.88 20.97 -0.80
C LEU A 15 0.92 21.09 -2.32
N GLY A 16 1.15 19.97 -3.02
CA GLY A 16 1.04 19.91 -4.48
C GLY A 16 2.34 20.23 -5.24
N TYR A 17 3.46 20.46 -4.55
CA TYR A 17 4.74 20.58 -5.22
C TYR A 17 5.05 19.29 -6.01
N PRO A 18 5.52 19.39 -7.27
CA PRO A 18 5.76 18.20 -8.09
C PRO A 18 6.79 17.30 -7.43
N ALA A 19 6.35 16.15 -6.91
CA ALA A 19 7.23 15.23 -6.21
C ALA A 19 8.42 14.80 -7.08
N LYS A 20 8.30 14.82 -8.42
CA LYS A 20 9.39 14.53 -9.36
C LYS A 20 10.59 15.48 -9.25
N LEU A 21 10.36 16.72 -8.84
CA LEU A 21 11.40 17.76 -8.71
C LEU A 21 12.02 17.82 -7.31
N VAL A 22 11.48 17.04 -6.37
CA VAL A 22 11.96 17.00 -4.99
C VAL A 22 13.15 16.05 -4.88
N GLU A 23 14.27 16.56 -4.37
CA GLU A 23 15.43 15.75 -4.02
C GLU A 23 15.36 15.27 -2.55
N PRO A 24 15.89 14.07 -2.22
CA PRO A 24 15.96 13.60 -0.85
C PRO A 24 16.81 14.54 0.03
N PRO A 25 16.33 14.97 1.21
CA PRO A 25 17.15 15.72 2.15
C PRO A 25 18.18 14.82 2.84
N ASP A 26 19.17 15.42 3.50
CA ASP A 26 20.16 14.72 4.33
C ASP A 26 19.94 15.06 5.82
N PRO A 27 19.61 14.09 6.67
CA PRO A 27 19.43 12.65 6.40
C PRO A 27 18.09 12.33 5.74
N ASP A 28 18.04 11.32 4.83
CA ASP A 28 16.82 10.92 4.12
C ASP A 28 15.83 10.20 5.07
N PRO A 29 14.68 10.81 5.41
CA PRO A 29 13.67 10.21 6.29
C PRO A 29 13.04 8.94 5.69
N LEU A 30 13.11 8.78 4.37
CA LEU A 30 12.59 7.61 3.66
C LEU A 30 13.64 6.51 3.48
N ALA A 31 14.92 6.72 3.82
CA ALA A 31 15.97 5.73 3.59
C ALA A 31 15.60 4.34 4.14
N ALA A 32 15.15 4.27 5.39
CA ALA A 32 14.72 3.03 6.02
C ALA A 32 13.35 2.49 5.52
N PRO A 33 12.25 3.28 5.50
CA PRO A 33 10.95 2.76 5.11
C PRO A 33 10.74 2.59 3.60
N ARG A 34 11.60 3.13 2.72
CA ARG A 34 11.41 3.17 1.25
C ARG A 34 11.04 1.81 0.66
N TYR A 35 11.78 0.76 1.03
CA TYR A 35 11.48 -0.59 0.57
C TYR A 35 10.08 -1.04 1.01
N ALA A 36 9.76 -0.90 2.30
CA ALA A 36 8.46 -1.27 2.83
C ALA A 36 7.33 -0.48 2.16
N CYS A 37 7.49 0.83 1.93
CA CYS A 37 6.51 1.67 1.24
C CYS A 37 6.18 1.14 -0.15
N ILE A 38 7.18 0.64 -0.88
CA ILE A 38 7.03 0.22 -2.28
C ILE A 38 6.50 -1.22 -2.42
N TYR A 39 6.82 -2.12 -1.48
CA TYR A 39 6.63 -3.56 -1.69
C TYR A 39 5.69 -4.27 -0.71
N TRP A 40 5.19 -3.62 0.34
CA TRP A 40 4.40 -4.33 1.35
C TRP A 40 3.13 -5.01 0.80
N ILE A 41 2.45 -4.40 -0.19
CA ILE A 41 1.27 -5.00 -0.84
C ILE A 41 1.68 -6.17 -1.74
N ASP A 42 2.83 -6.11 -2.42
CA ASP A 42 3.34 -7.23 -3.21
C ASP A 42 3.55 -8.45 -2.31
N HIS A 43 4.28 -8.27 -1.21
CA HIS A 43 4.50 -9.32 -0.20
C HIS A 43 3.21 -9.86 0.40
N LEU A 44 2.24 -8.98 0.70
CA LEU A 44 0.94 -9.40 1.20
C LEU A 44 0.16 -10.26 0.19
N SER A 45 0.29 -9.94 -1.10
CA SER A 45 -0.35 -10.70 -2.17
C SER A 45 0.27 -12.07 -2.32
N ASP A 46 1.60 -12.15 -2.27
CA ASP A 46 2.34 -13.42 -2.41
C ASP A 46 2.04 -14.34 -1.22
N LEU A 47 1.94 -13.78 -0.02
CA LEU A 47 1.49 -14.50 1.18
C LEU A 47 0.04 -15.01 1.05
N SER A 48 -0.85 -14.23 0.43
CA SER A 48 -2.24 -14.65 0.20
C SER A 48 -2.33 -15.84 -0.76
N LEU A 49 -1.49 -15.87 -1.79
CA LEU A 49 -1.39 -16.99 -2.72
C LEU A 49 -0.82 -18.25 -2.04
N ALA A 50 0.12 -18.08 -1.12
CA ALA A 50 0.71 -19.18 -0.36
C ALA A 50 -0.20 -19.71 0.77
N SER A 51 -0.99 -18.84 1.41
CA SER A 51 -1.90 -19.21 2.50
C SER A 51 -3.06 -18.22 2.68
N ALA A 52 -4.25 -18.62 2.23
CA ALA A 52 -5.47 -17.84 2.38
C ALA A 52 -5.85 -17.57 3.84
N ALA A 53 -5.53 -18.50 4.76
CA ALA A 53 -5.80 -18.34 6.19
C ALA A 53 -4.96 -17.20 6.80
N ALA A 54 -3.67 -17.11 6.45
CA ALA A 54 -2.76 -16.08 6.95
C ALA A 54 -3.09 -14.68 6.39
N SER A 55 -3.54 -14.58 5.13
CA SER A 55 -3.95 -13.30 4.55
C SER A 55 -5.28 -12.79 5.09
N SER A 56 -6.21 -13.69 5.43
CA SER A 56 -7.54 -13.33 5.92
C SER A 56 -7.53 -12.51 7.21
N VAL A 57 -6.58 -12.77 8.13
CA VAL A 57 -6.48 -12.05 9.40
C VAL A 57 -6.06 -10.59 9.21
N ASN A 58 -5.14 -10.33 8.28
CA ASN A 58 -4.62 -8.98 8.05
C ASN A 58 -5.55 -8.11 7.19
N LEU A 59 -6.35 -8.74 6.32
CA LEU A 59 -7.19 -8.08 5.31
C LEU A 59 -8.66 -7.93 5.73
N ARG A 60 -9.08 -8.49 6.88
CA ARG A 60 -10.42 -8.28 7.45
C ARG A 60 -10.64 -6.83 7.85
N ASP A 61 -11.90 -6.42 7.92
CA ASP A 61 -12.31 -5.15 8.51
C ASP A 61 -11.82 -5.07 9.96
N GLY A 62 -11.18 -3.94 10.32
CA GLY A 62 -10.48 -3.79 11.61
C GLY A 62 -9.12 -4.51 11.68
N GLY A 63 -8.67 -5.15 10.61
CA GLY A 63 -7.34 -5.76 10.49
C GLY A 63 -6.22 -4.73 10.25
N ALA A 64 -4.97 -5.17 10.35
CA ALA A 64 -3.80 -4.30 10.26
C ALA A 64 -3.72 -3.48 8.95
N VAL A 65 -4.20 -4.05 7.83
CA VAL A 65 -4.22 -3.36 6.53
C VAL A 65 -5.29 -2.28 6.51
N TYR A 66 -6.49 -2.59 7.03
CA TYR A 66 -7.58 -1.62 7.14
C TYR A 66 -7.19 -0.44 8.01
N GLU A 67 -6.65 -0.70 9.21
CA GLU A 67 -6.18 0.34 10.13
C GLU A 67 -5.07 1.20 9.50
N PHE A 68 -4.11 0.56 8.82
CA PHE A 68 -3.06 1.28 8.10
C PHE A 68 -3.62 2.20 7.02
N LEU A 69 -4.53 1.71 6.16
CA LEU A 69 -5.11 2.54 5.11
C LEU A 69 -5.96 3.67 5.69
N ARG A 70 -6.78 3.39 6.70
CA ARG A 70 -7.63 4.41 7.34
C ARG A 70 -6.81 5.58 7.89
N GLU A 71 -5.66 5.29 8.49
CA GLU A 71 -4.86 6.32 9.18
C GLU A 71 -3.72 6.90 8.35
N LYS A 72 -3.15 6.11 7.43
CA LYS A 72 -1.86 6.40 6.79
C LYS A 72 -1.92 6.41 5.26
N TYR A 73 -3.08 6.17 4.63
CA TYR A 73 -3.16 6.09 3.16
C TYR A 73 -2.58 7.31 2.45
N LEU A 74 -2.98 8.53 2.83
CA LEU A 74 -2.48 9.74 2.19
C LEU A 74 -0.98 9.96 2.42
N TYR A 75 -0.47 9.65 3.61
CA TYR A 75 0.95 9.78 3.93
C TYR A 75 1.80 8.72 3.21
N TRP A 76 1.22 7.55 2.96
CA TRP A 76 1.84 6.51 2.15
C TRP A 76 1.89 6.92 0.68
N LEU A 77 0.84 7.52 0.13
CA LEU A 77 0.86 8.09 -1.24
C LEU A 77 1.87 9.23 -1.38
N GLU A 78 2.00 10.07 -0.37
CA GLU A 78 3.03 11.11 -0.29
C GLU A 78 4.43 10.49 -0.36
N ALA A 79 4.72 9.51 0.51
CA ALA A 79 5.99 8.79 0.52
C ALA A 79 6.28 8.08 -0.81
N LEU A 80 5.28 7.46 -1.43
CA LEU A 80 5.42 6.84 -2.76
C LEU A 80 5.74 7.87 -3.84
N SER A 81 5.12 9.04 -3.77
CA SER A 81 5.38 10.14 -4.72
C SER A 81 6.81 10.65 -4.59
N LEU A 82 7.30 10.83 -3.36
CA LEU A 82 8.69 11.21 -3.06
C LEU A 82 9.68 10.14 -3.54
N CYS A 83 9.33 8.86 -3.40
CA CYS A 83 10.05 7.71 -3.95
C CYS A 83 9.90 7.54 -5.48
N LYS A 84 9.26 8.49 -6.18
CA LYS A 84 8.99 8.44 -7.63
C LYS A 84 8.23 7.17 -8.09
N SER A 85 7.48 6.57 -7.17
CA SER A 85 6.84 5.26 -7.33
C SER A 85 5.31 5.32 -7.21
N LEU A 86 4.71 6.50 -7.41
CA LEU A 86 3.26 6.69 -7.29
C LEU A 86 2.46 5.82 -8.28
N SER A 87 2.93 5.69 -9.53
CA SER A 87 2.29 4.82 -10.53
C SER A 87 2.22 3.37 -10.06
N LYS A 88 3.30 2.87 -9.44
CA LYS A 88 3.31 1.55 -8.79
C LYS A 88 2.30 1.50 -7.64
N GLY A 89 2.23 2.53 -6.81
CA GLY A 89 1.22 2.65 -5.75
C GLY A 89 -0.22 2.46 -6.23
N ILE A 90 -0.58 3.07 -7.36
CA ILE A 90 -1.91 2.93 -7.97
C ILE A 90 -2.18 1.47 -8.36
N VAL A 91 -1.20 0.82 -9.01
CA VAL A 91 -1.29 -0.61 -9.37
C VAL A 91 -1.45 -1.49 -8.13
N LEU A 92 -0.71 -1.18 -7.06
CA LEU A 92 -0.80 -1.93 -5.80
C LEU A 92 -2.17 -1.76 -5.13
N ILE A 93 -2.79 -0.59 -5.17
CA ILE A 93 -4.15 -0.40 -4.65
C ILE A 93 -5.18 -1.20 -5.45
N ALA A 94 -5.04 -1.24 -6.78
CA ALA A 94 -5.89 -2.09 -7.60
C ALA A 94 -5.71 -3.58 -7.26
N LYS A 95 -4.45 -4.02 -7.07
CA LYS A 95 -4.13 -5.39 -6.64
C LYS A 95 -4.71 -5.72 -5.27
N LEU A 96 -4.58 -4.81 -4.30
CA LEU A 96 -5.14 -4.96 -2.97
C LEU A 96 -6.67 -5.06 -3.00
N LYS A 97 -7.33 -4.22 -3.80
CA LYS A 97 -8.78 -4.29 -4.01
C LYS A 97 -9.20 -5.64 -4.57
N ALA A 98 -8.50 -6.15 -5.59
CA ALA A 98 -8.81 -7.46 -6.18
C ALA A 98 -8.68 -8.59 -5.15
N LEU A 99 -7.67 -8.55 -4.27
CA LEU A 99 -7.53 -9.52 -3.18
C LEU A 99 -8.73 -9.47 -2.22
N VAL A 100 -9.12 -8.28 -1.78
CA VAL A 100 -10.27 -8.07 -0.88
C VAL A 100 -11.56 -8.57 -1.51
N ASP A 101 -11.79 -8.28 -2.79
CA ASP A 101 -12.98 -8.73 -3.51
C ASP A 101 -13.06 -10.26 -3.59
N VAL A 102 -11.93 -10.96 -3.80
CA VAL A 102 -11.88 -12.44 -3.80
C VAL A 102 -12.21 -13.03 -2.43
N MET A 103 -11.77 -12.40 -1.33
CA MET A 103 -12.06 -12.87 0.02
C MET A 103 -13.50 -12.61 0.46
N LEU A 104 -14.12 -11.50 0.03
CA LEU A 104 -15.50 -11.15 0.38
C LEU A 104 -16.54 -11.88 -0.48
N TYR A 105 -16.20 -12.22 -1.73
CA TYR A 105 -17.12 -12.84 -2.69
C TYR A 105 -16.51 -14.06 -3.39
N PRO A 106 -16.23 -15.16 -2.66
CA PRO A 106 -15.60 -16.36 -3.23
C PRO A 106 -16.43 -17.02 -4.36
N THR A 107 -17.74 -16.73 -4.44
CA THR A 107 -18.68 -17.31 -5.41
C THR A 107 -18.58 -16.75 -6.83
N ARG A 108 -17.87 -15.64 -7.08
CA ARG A 108 -17.72 -15.11 -8.46
C ARG A 108 -16.82 -15.95 -9.37
N LEU A 109 -15.97 -16.81 -8.81
CA LEU A 109 -15.13 -17.73 -9.58
C LEU A 109 -15.86 -18.99 -10.05
N PHE A 110 -17.01 -19.35 -9.45
CA PHE A 110 -17.75 -20.55 -9.82
C PHE A 110 -18.69 -20.38 -11.03
N LEU A 111 -18.95 -19.16 -11.49
CA LEU A 111 -19.81 -18.90 -12.65
C LEU A 111 -19.07 -18.89 -14.00
N CYS A 112 -17.72 -18.94 -14.01
CA CYS A 112 -16.94 -19.01 -15.26
C CYS A 112 -16.49 -20.42 -15.66
N TYR A 113 -16.70 -21.45 -14.81
CA TYR A 113 -16.38 -22.85 -15.12
C TYR A 113 -17.60 -23.73 -15.39
N ALA A 114 -18.78 -23.13 -15.50
CA ALA A 114 -20.00 -23.79 -15.92
C ALA A 114 -20.38 -23.32 -17.34
N CYS A 115 -19.58 -23.75 -18.32
CA CYS A 115 -19.96 -23.80 -19.74
C CYS A 115 -19.51 -25.14 -20.29
#